data_AF-A0A2A4Y7D8-F1
#
_entry.id   AF-A0A2A4Y7D8-F1
#
_cell.length_a   1.000
_cell.length_b   1.000
_cell.length_c   1.000
_cell.angle_alpha   90.00
_cell.angle_beta   90.00
_cell.angle_gamma   90.00
#
_symmetry.space_group_name_H-M   'P 1'
#
loop_
_entity.id
_entity.type
_entity.pdbx_description
1 polymer ?
#
loop_
_entity_poly.entity_id
_entity_poly.type
_entity_poly.pdbx_seq_one_letter_code
_entity_poly.pdbx_strand_id
1 'polypeptide(L)'
;MLEIIPNWHPIFVHFTVALFSLSVGLFVVTLFVSSPLKEQWLTVARWTLWFGAGFTVITGLTGLDAYNTVAHDTPSHAAMTDHRNWAIATISLFLSLAVWSFMRVRRQLALGSLFIAFMVIAGGLLGSTAWHGGEVVYRFGLGVMSLPESEGEGHAHEHADGGGHGHASDKKMETSSTKDNAPHDDSDGHSHDNMSLDKNEMTSEGKGHDDGHDDGHDDGDSHEH
;
A
#
# COMPACT_ATOMS: atom_id res chain seq x y z
N MET A 1 -22.84 -8.04 -8.93
CA MET A 1 -21.76 -8.78 -8.25
C MET A 1 -21.44 -8.00 -6.98
N LEU A 2 -21.21 -8.63 -5.82
CA LEU A 2 -20.79 -7.88 -4.63
C LEU A 2 -19.40 -7.29 -4.90
N GLU A 3 -19.35 -5.98 -5.12
CA GLU A 3 -18.12 -5.24 -5.43
C GLU A 3 -17.51 -4.79 -4.10
N ILE A 4 -16.47 -5.48 -3.67
CA ILE A 4 -15.68 -5.08 -2.50
C ILE A 4 -14.65 -4.09 -3.01
N ILE A 5 -14.83 -2.82 -2.70
CA ILE A 5 -13.85 -1.78 -3.00
C ILE A 5 -12.54 -2.15 -2.27
N PRO A 6 -11.40 -2.38 -2.96
CA PRO A 6 -11.18 -2.44 -4.42
C PRO A 6 -10.98 -3.87 -4.98
N ASN A 7 -10.70 -4.88 -4.14
CA ASN A 7 -10.54 -6.28 -4.55
C ASN A 7 -10.60 -7.22 -3.32
N TRP A 8 -10.62 -8.53 -3.57
CA TRP A 8 -10.74 -9.56 -2.54
C TRP A 8 -9.44 -9.87 -1.77
N HIS A 9 -8.28 -9.43 -2.27
CA HIS A 9 -6.98 -9.81 -1.71
C HIS A 9 -6.81 -9.37 -0.24
N PRO A 10 -7.15 -8.12 0.16
CA PRO A 10 -7.11 -7.70 1.54
C PRO A 10 -7.92 -8.58 2.49
N ILE A 11 -8.99 -9.24 2.06
CA ILE A 11 -9.75 -10.11 2.98
C ILE A 11 -8.96 -11.38 3.27
N PHE A 12 -8.52 -12.07 2.23
CA PHE A 12 -7.89 -13.39 2.38
C PHE A 12 -6.48 -13.31 2.97
N VAL A 13 -5.74 -12.22 2.71
CA VAL A 13 -4.40 -12.03 3.29
C VAL A 13 -4.43 -12.02 4.82
N HIS A 14 -5.48 -11.48 5.47
CA HIS A 14 -5.58 -11.50 6.94
C HIS A 14 -5.65 -12.93 7.50
N PHE A 15 -6.39 -13.84 6.84
CA PHE A 15 -6.46 -15.23 7.27
C PHE A 15 -5.10 -15.92 7.13
N THR A 16 -4.42 -15.69 6.01
CA THR A 16 -3.07 -16.22 5.78
C THR A 16 -2.09 -15.72 6.83
N VAL A 17 -2.03 -14.41 7.05
CA VAL A 17 -1.10 -13.79 8.02
C VAL A 17 -1.40 -14.26 9.43
N ALA A 18 -2.66 -14.24 9.86
CA ALA A 18 -3.04 -14.61 11.22
C ALA A 18 -2.79 -16.10 11.52
N LEU A 19 -3.25 -17.00 10.65
CA LEU A 19 -3.09 -18.44 10.85
C LEU A 19 -1.62 -18.87 10.78
N PHE A 20 -0.86 -18.29 9.85
CA PHE A 20 0.55 -18.65 9.73
C PHE A 20 1.37 -18.12 10.89
N SER A 21 1.15 -16.86 11.30
CA SER A 21 1.83 -16.28 12.47
C SER A 21 1.52 -17.05 13.75
N LEU A 22 0.26 -17.44 13.95
CA LEU A 22 -0.13 -18.27 15.10
C LEU A 22 0.57 -19.64 15.06
N SER A 23 0.65 -20.27 13.88
CA SER A 23 1.35 -21.54 13.72
C SER A 23 2.83 -21.42 14.07
N VAL A 24 3.53 -20.42 13.52
CA VAL A 24 4.94 -20.13 13.83
C VAL A 24 5.13 -19.90 15.34
N GLY A 25 4.30 -19.04 15.94
CA GLY A 25 4.35 -18.75 17.37
C GLY A 25 4.19 -19.99 18.23
N LEU A 26 3.20 -20.85 17.95
CA LEU A 26 2.98 -22.08 18.71
C LEU A 26 4.13 -23.09 18.53
N PHE A 27 4.68 -23.26 17.33
CA PHE A 27 5.85 -24.13 17.13
C PHE A 27 7.09 -23.65 17.89
N VAL A 28 7.31 -22.34 17.97
CA VAL A 28 8.42 -21.76 18.72
C VAL A 28 8.19 -21.88 20.23
N VAL A 29 7.02 -21.49 20.72
CA VAL A 29 6.72 -21.49 22.16
C VAL A 29 6.74 -22.90 22.75
N THR A 30 6.32 -23.92 21.99
CA THR A 30 6.36 -25.32 22.44
C THR A 30 7.77 -25.87 22.69
N LEU A 31 8.84 -25.16 22.27
CA LEU A 31 10.22 -25.45 22.68
C LEU A 31 10.44 -25.23 24.19
N PHE A 32 9.70 -24.30 24.79
CA PHE A 32 9.83 -23.90 26.19
C PHE A 32 8.77 -24.52 27.12
N VAL A 33 7.81 -25.27 26.55
CA VAL A 33 6.72 -25.90 27.29
C VAL A 33 7.03 -27.39 27.49
N SER A 34 6.94 -27.87 28.74
CA SER A 34 7.20 -29.27 29.11
C SER A 34 6.00 -29.98 29.75
N SER A 35 4.78 -29.43 29.61
CA SER A 35 3.55 -29.98 30.20
C SER A 35 2.66 -30.67 29.15
N PRO A 36 1.56 -31.36 29.55
CA PRO A 36 0.56 -31.91 28.62
C PRO A 36 -0.02 -30.87 27.65
N LEU A 37 0.07 -29.57 27.97
CA LEU A 37 -0.32 -28.48 27.09
C LEU A 37 0.51 -28.44 25.80
N LYS A 38 1.75 -28.95 25.82
CA LYS A 38 2.63 -29.01 24.64
C LYS A 38 1.97 -29.75 23.49
N GLU A 39 1.39 -30.92 23.74
CA GLU A 39 0.77 -31.74 22.70
C GLU A 39 -0.51 -31.10 22.15
N GLN A 40 -1.28 -30.43 23.02
CA GLN A 40 -2.45 -29.65 22.61
C GLN A 40 -2.03 -28.48 21.70
N TRP A 41 -1.01 -27.73 22.08
CA TRP A 41 -0.52 -26.59 21.31
C TRP A 41 0.12 -27.01 19.99
N LEU A 42 0.87 -28.11 19.97
CA LEU A 42 1.39 -28.70 18.73
C LEU A 42 0.26 -29.15 17.80
N THR A 43 -0.85 -29.64 18.36
CA THR A 43 -2.04 -29.98 17.57
C THR A 43 -2.64 -28.72 16.92
N VAL A 44 -2.84 -27.66 17.69
CA VAL A 44 -3.34 -26.38 17.16
C VAL A 44 -2.36 -25.77 16.14
N ALA A 45 -1.05 -25.85 16.38
CA ALA A 45 0.00 -25.35 15.48
C ALA A 45 -0.08 -26.02 14.09
N ARG A 46 -0.34 -27.34 14.06
CA ARG A 46 -0.50 -28.08 12.79
C ARG A 46 -1.79 -27.71 12.06
N TRP A 47 -2.92 -27.62 12.77
CA TRP A 47 -4.19 -27.26 12.14
C TRP A 47 -4.16 -25.84 11.57
N THR A 48 -3.62 -24.89 12.32
CA THR A 48 -3.42 -23.50 11.84
C THR A 48 -2.48 -23.44 10.65
N LEU A 49 -1.41 -24.26 10.61
CA LEU A 49 -0.54 -24.39 9.44
C LEU A 49 -1.32 -24.88 8.20
N TRP A 50 -2.12 -25.94 8.33
CA TRP A 50 -2.81 -26.55 7.19
C TRP A 50 -3.96 -25.70 6.68
N PHE A 51 -4.79 -25.14 7.58
CA PHE A 51 -5.83 -24.21 7.17
C PHE A 51 -5.24 -22.92 6.59
N GLY A 52 -4.17 -22.39 7.21
CA GLY A 52 -3.45 -21.24 6.70
C GLY A 52 -2.89 -21.49 5.30
N ALA A 53 -2.34 -22.68 5.03
CA ALA A 53 -1.89 -23.07 3.68
C ALA A 53 -3.04 -23.07 2.66
N GLY A 54 -4.23 -23.54 3.05
CA GLY A 54 -5.44 -23.44 2.21
C GLY A 54 -5.81 -21.99 1.87
N PHE A 55 -5.87 -21.12 2.87
CA PHE A 55 -6.11 -19.68 2.66
C PHE A 55 -5.00 -18.98 1.87
N THR A 56 -3.75 -19.47 1.98
CA THR A 56 -2.60 -18.94 1.25
C THR A 56 -2.75 -19.11 -0.25
N VAL A 57 -3.31 -20.25 -0.69
CA VAL A 57 -3.63 -20.47 -2.11
C VAL A 57 -4.63 -19.43 -2.60
N ILE A 58 -5.72 -19.21 -1.85
CA ILE A 58 -6.74 -18.21 -2.19
C ILE A 58 -6.15 -16.79 -2.18
N THR A 59 -5.29 -16.49 -1.21
CA THR A 59 -4.59 -15.20 -1.09
C THR A 59 -3.68 -14.95 -2.29
N GLY A 60 -2.94 -15.95 -2.74
CA GLY A 60 -2.09 -15.86 -3.92
C GLY A 60 -2.88 -15.65 -5.20
N LEU A 61 -4.00 -16.36 -5.38
CA LEU A 61 -4.88 -16.21 -6.54
C LEU A 61 -5.52 -14.81 -6.60
N THR A 62 -6.09 -14.37 -5.48
CA THR A 62 -6.69 -13.02 -5.38
C THR A 62 -5.64 -11.91 -5.47
N GLY A 63 -4.42 -12.14 -4.99
CA GLY A 63 -3.30 -11.21 -5.14
C GLY A 63 -2.82 -11.11 -6.59
N LEU A 64 -2.81 -12.22 -7.33
CA LEU A 64 -2.50 -12.22 -8.75
C LEU A 64 -3.58 -11.47 -9.55
N ASP A 65 -4.86 -11.69 -9.22
CA ASP A 65 -5.95 -10.91 -9.80
C ASP A 65 -5.77 -9.41 -9.55
N ALA A 66 -5.57 -9.01 -8.29
CA ALA A 66 -5.33 -7.62 -7.91
C ALA A 66 -4.10 -7.01 -8.62
N TYR A 67 -3.03 -7.78 -8.80
CA TYR A 67 -1.84 -7.33 -9.51
C TYR A 67 -2.12 -6.94 -10.97
N ASN A 68 -3.09 -7.60 -11.61
CA ASN A 68 -3.43 -7.38 -13.02
C ASN A 68 -4.60 -6.40 -13.23
N THR A 69 -5.41 -6.12 -12.19
CA THR A 69 -6.67 -5.38 -12.35
C THR A 69 -6.71 -4.04 -11.61
N VAL A 70 -5.95 -3.87 -10.52
CA VAL A 70 -5.93 -2.61 -9.76
C VAL A 70 -5.22 -1.55 -10.58
N ALA A 71 -5.82 -0.38 -10.76
CA ALA A 71 -5.19 0.76 -11.42
C ALA A 71 -4.03 1.31 -10.57
N HIS A 72 -2.89 1.59 -11.22
CA HIS A 72 -1.68 2.04 -10.54
C HIS A 72 -0.74 2.78 -11.50
N ASP A 73 0.12 3.64 -10.95
CA ASP A 73 1.18 4.33 -11.69
C ASP A 73 2.51 3.54 -11.70
N THR A 74 3.55 4.07 -12.34
CA THR A 74 4.84 3.37 -12.46
C THR A 74 5.52 3.11 -11.11
N PRO A 75 5.63 4.08 -10.17
CA PRO A 75 6.16 3.81 -8.82
C PRO A 75 5.37 2.74 -8.07
N SER A 76 4.05 2.78 -8.15
CA SER A 76 3.16 1.79 -7.54
C SER A 76 3.35 0.40 -8.13
N HIS A 77 3.52 0.30 -9.46
CA HIS A 77 3.79 -0.98 -10.14
C HIS A 77 5.06 -1.66 -9.61
N ALA A 78 6.12 -0.87 -9.39
CA ALA A 78 7.38 -1.37 -8.86
C ALA A 78 7.19 -1.92 -7.43
N ALA A 79 6.52 -1.16 -6.56
CA ALA A 79 6.21 -1.58 -5.20
C ALA A 79 5.33 -2.86 -5.16
N MET A 80 4.32 -2.94 -6.02
CA MET A 80 3.49 -4.15 -6.18
C MET A 80 4.31 -5.34 -6.63
N THR A 81 5.26 -5.13 -7.55
CA THR A 81 6.13 -6.19 -8.06
C THR A 81 7.08 -6.71 -6.98
N ASP A 82 7.64 -5.81 -6.16
CA ASP A 82 8.47 -6.19 -5.02
C ASP A 82 7.65 -6.99 -4.00
N HIS A 83 6.46 -6.51 -3.61
CA HIS A 83 5.56 -7.25 -2.73
C HIS A 83 5.22 -8.64 -3.29
N ARG A 84 4.89 -8.73 -4.59
CA ARG A 84 4.58 -10.00 -5.27
C ARG A 84 5.76 -10.97 -5.22
N ASN A 85 6.98 -10.50 -5.44
CA ASN A 85 8.17 -11.36 -5.42
C ASN A 85 8.40 -11.95 -4.02
N TRP A 86 8.27 -11.13 -2.97
CA TRP A 86 8.29 -11.61 -1.58
C TRP A 86 7.14 -12.58 -1.29
N ALA A 87 5.94 -12.29 -1.78
CA ALA A 87 4.78 -13.16 -1.62
C ALA A 87 5.00 -14.53 -2.27
N ILE A 88 5.56 -14.62 -3.48
CA ILE A 88 5.84 -15.89 -4.14
C ILE A 88 6.82 -16.73 -3.32
N ALA A 89 7.89 -16.13 -2.79
CA ALA A 89 8.85 -16.83 -1.93
C ALA A 89 8.18 -17.34 -0.63
N THR A 90 7.38 -16.50 0.02
CA THR A 90 6.66 -16.82 1.26
C THR A 90 5.63 -17.93 1.04
N ILE A 91 4.80 -17.83 -0.01
CA ILE A 91 3.80 -18.84 -0.38
C ILE A 91 4.50 -20.18 -0.64
N SER A 92 5.57 -20.18 -1.43
CA SER A 92 6.30 -21.40 -1.77
C SER A 92 6.84 -22.11 -0.53
N LEU A 93 7.46 -21.37 0.40
CA LEU A 93 7.98 -21.93 1.64
C LEU A 93 6.86 -22.40 2.57
N PHE A 94 5.79 -21.61 2.71
CA PHE A 94 4.66 -21.97 3.56
C PHE A 94 3.98 -23.26 3.06
N LEU A 95 3.66 -23.36 1.77
CA LEU A 95 3.06 -24.57 1.20
C LEU A 95 4.00 -25.78 1.35
N SER A 96 5.30 -25.60 1.15
CA SER A 96 6.30 -26.65 1.36
C SER A 96 6.33 -27.15 2.81
N LEU A 97 6.27 -26.24 3.78
CA LEU A 97 6.22 -26.58 5.21
C LEU A 97 4.91 -27.28 5.60
N ALA A 98 3.78 -26.84 5.04
CA ALA A 98 2.49 -27.49 5.27
C ALA A 98 2.48 -28.93 4.73
N VAL A 99 3.00 -29.15 3.52
CA VAL A 99 3.16 -30.49 2.92
C VAL A 99 4.13 -31.33 3.75
N TRP A 100 5.28 -30.79 4.15
CA TRP A 100 6.26 -31.50 4.98
C TRP A 100 5.63 -31.92 6.31
N SER A 101 4.92 -31.01 6.99
CA SER A 101 4.18 -31.28 8.22
C SER A 101 3.16 -32.41 8.03
N PHE A 102 2.33 -32.31 6.99
CA PHE A 102 1.31 -33.31 6.67
C PHE A 102 1.91 -34.70 6.43
N MET A 103 2.98 -34.79 5.64
CA MET A 103 3.67 -36.05 5.34
C MET A 103 4.28 -36.69 6.59
N ARG A 104 4.90 -35.89 7.48
CA ARG A 104 5.49 -36.39 8.73
C ARG A 104 4.42 -36.91 9.68
N VAL A 105 3.31 -36.17 9.83
CA VAL A 105 2.19 -36.59 10.68
C VAL A 105 1.54 -37.87 10.15
N ARG A 106 1.30 -37.99 8.84
CA ARG A 106 0.79 -39.24 8.25
C ARG A 106 1.70 -40.44 8.48
N ARG A 107 3.02 -40.22 8.54
CA ARG A 107 4.03 -41.25 8.83
C ARG A 107 4.27 -41.47 10.32
N GLN A 108 3.53 -40.78 11.20
CA GLN A 108 3.72 -40.80 12.66
C GLN A 108 5.16 -40.42 13.08
N LEU A 109 5.78 -39.50 12.33
CA LEU A 109 7.13 -39.01 12.60
C LEU A 109 7.08 -37.62 13.25
N ALA A 110 7.91 -37.40 14.27
CA ALA A 110 8.02 -36.11 14.93
C ALA A 110 8.51 -34.99 13.98
N LEU A 111 8.10 -33.75 14.21
CA LEU A 111 8.69 -32.59 13.55
C LEU A 111 9.96 -32.21 14.32
N GLY A 112 11.12 -32.32 13.67
CA GLY A 112 12.43 -32.07 14.30
C GLY A 112 12.73 -30.58 14.45
N SER A 113 13.82 -30.25 15.16
CA SER A 113 14.30 -28.86 15.32
C SER A 113 14.54 -28.15 13.98
N LEU A 114 14.95 -28.89 12.93
CA LEU A 114 15.12 -28.35 11.59
C LEU A 114 13.80 -27.77 11.03
N PHE A 115 12.66 -28.43 11.26
CA PHE A 115 11.36 -27.92 10.84
C PHE A 115 11.04 -26.59 11.53
N ILE A 116 11.33 -26.49 12.83
CA ILE A 116 11.10 -25.27 13.61
C ILE A 116 12.02 -24.13 13.13
N ALA A 117 13.28 -24.42 12.79
CA ALA A 117 14.17 -23.43 12.21
C ALA A 117 13.61 -22.86 10.90
N PHE A 118 13.08 -23.71 10.01
CA PHE A 118 12.41 -23.24 8.80
C PHE A 118 11.11 -22.47 9.09
N MET A 119 10.34 -22.84 10.13
CA MET A 119 9.17 -22.06 10.55
C MET A 119 9.56 -20.64 10.97
N VAL A 120 10.67 -20.47 11.69
CA VAL A 120 11.17 -19.13 12.09
C VAL A 120 11.58 -18.32 10.86
N ILE A 121 12.33 -18.94 9.93
CA ILE A 121 12.71 -18.30 8.66
C ILE A 121 11.45 -17.87 7.89
N ALA A 122 10.46 -18.75 7.79
CA ALA A 122 9.21 -18.48 7.10
C ALA A 122 8.39 -17.36 7.79
N GLY A 123 8.42 -17.27 9.12
CA GLY A 123 7.84 -16.15 9.86
C GLY A 123 8.52 -14.81 9.53
N GLY A 124 9.84 -14.80 9.37
CA GLY A 124 10.57 -13.61 8.91
C GLY A 124 10.19 -13.21 7.48
N LEU A 125 10.10 -14.18 6.57
CA LEU A 125 9.61 -13.97 5.19
C LEU A 125 8.19 -13.42 5.16
N LEU A 126 7.28 -13.95 5.98
CA LEU A 126 5.92 -13.44 6.13
C LEU A 126 5.92 -11.99 6.60
N GLY A 127 6.73 -11.66 7.61
CA GLY A 127 6.88 -10.30 8.11
C GLY A 127 7.37 -9.32 7.03
N SER A 128 8.39 -9.70 6.26
CA SER A 128 8.88 -8.91 5.11
C SER A 128 7.81 -8.71 4.03
N THR A 129 7.09 -9.78 3.71
CA THR A 129 5.99 -9.72 2.72
C THR A 129 4.88 -8.78 3.19
N ALA A 130 4.51 -8.85 4.48
CA ALA A 130 3.50 -7.99 5.09
C ALA A 130 3.96 -6.53 5.15
N TRP A 131 5.25 -6.26 5.41
CA TRP A 131 5.83 -4.92 5.35
C TRP A 131 5.65 -4.30 3.97
N HIS A 132 6.10 -4.99 2.92
CA HIS A 132 5.95 -4.50 1.55
C HIS A 132 4.48 -4.38 1.12
N GLY A 133 3.61 -5.27 1.59
CA GLY A 133 2.16 -5.15 1.35
C GLY A 133 1.57 -3.90 2.02
N GLY A 134 2.03 -3.58 3.23
CA GLY A 134 1.70 -2.34 3.91
C GLY A 134 2.22 -1.10 3.17
N GLU A 135 3.41 -1.15 2.59
CA GLU A 135 3.94 -0.03 1.78
C GLU A 135 3.07 0.22 0.55
N VAL A 136 2.70 -0.84 -0.18
CA VAL A 136 1.79 -0.75 -1.33
C VAL A 136 0.49 -0.01 -0.95
N VAL A 137 -0.09 -0.31 0.21
CA VAL A 137 -1.35 0.32 0.64
C VAL A 137 -1.14 1.73 1.22
N TYR A 138 -0.25 1.88 2.20
CA TYR A 138 -0.15 3.10 3.01
C TYR A 138 0.80 4.15 2.44
N ARG A 139 1.82 3.74 1.68
CA ARG A 139 2.80 4.66 1.08
C ARG A 139 2.45 5.01 -0.35
N PHE A 140 1.95 4.05 -1.11
CA PHE A 140 1.55 4.24 -2.51
C PHE A 140 0.04 4.41 -2.72
N GLY A 141 -0.76 4.29 -1.65
CA GLY A 141 -2.20 4.57 -1.71
C GLY A 141 -3.01 3.53 -2.47
N LEU A 142 -2.49 2.31 -2.68
CA LEU A 142 -3.22 1.32 -3.46
C LEU A 142 -4.40 0.77 -2.67
N GLY A 143 -5.57 0.92 -3.29
CA GLY A 143 -6.80 0.37 -2.75
C GLY A 143 -7.40 1.16 -1.59
N VAL A 144 -6.97 2.40 -1.41
CA VAL A 144 -7.57 3.36 -0.48
C VAL A 144 -7.98 4.62 -1.25
N MET A 145 -9.02 5.29 -0.76
CA MET A 145 -9.39 6.61 -1.29
C MET A 145 -8.45 7.66 -0.69
N SER A 146 -7.97 8.58 -1.52
CA SER A 146 -7.28 9.77 -1.02
C SER A 146 -8.19 10.54 -0.08
N LEU A 147 -7.63 11.02 1.04
CA LEU A 147 -8.33 12.00 1.85
C LEU A 147 -8.58 13.26 1.00
N PRO A 148 -9.68 14.00 1.25
CA PRO A 148 -9.84 15.33 0.68
C PRO A 148 -8.57 16.14 0.97
N GLU A 149 -8.09 16.91 -0.01
CA GLU A 149 -7.03 17.87 0.27
C GLU A 149 -7.48 18.72 1.45
N SER A 150 -6.62 18.89 2.44
CA SER A 150 -6.92 19.82 3.52
C SER A 150 -7.02 21.20 2.88
N GLU A 151 -8.24 21.71 2.70
CA GLU A 151 -8.49 23.12 2.41
C GLU A 151 -8.03 23.94 3.61
N GLY A 152 -6.72 24.11 3.71
CA GLY A 152 -6.07 25.10 4.53
C GLY A 152 -5.70 26.25 3.63
N GLU A 153 -6.62 27.19 3.40
CA GLU A 153 -6.20 28.58 3.37
C GLU A 153 -5.36 28.77 4.63
N GLY A 154 -4.07 29.04 4.42
CA GLY A 154 -3.15 29.31 5.50
C GLY A 154 -3.72 30.45 6.32
N HIS A 155 -4.41 30.13 7.41
CA HIS A 155 -4.44 30.99 8.57
C HIS A 155 -3.01 31.02 9.07
N ALA A 156 -2.25 31.96 8.50
CA ALA A 156 -1.01 32.42 9.06
C ALA A 156 -1.30 32.76 10.52
N HIS A 157 -0.92 31.86 11.42
CA HIS A 157 -0.71 32.26 12.79
C HIS A 157 0.50 33.19 12.74
N GLU A 158 0.23 34.50 12.68
CA GLU A 158 1.22 35.51 12.99
C GLU A 158 1.82 35.14 14.34
N HIS A 159 3.05 34.64 14.30
CA HIS A 159 3.89 34.61 15.47
C HIS A 159 4.21 36.07 15.77
N ALA A 160 3.50 36.63 16.75
CA ALA A 160 3.87 37.88 17.39
C ALA A 160 5.24 37.68 18.05
N ASP A 161 6.30 38.02 17.32
CA ASP A 161 7.65 38.02 17.81
C ASP A 161 7.86 39.27 18.69
N GLY A 162 8.32 39.02 19.91
CA GLY A 162 9.26 39.90 20.61
C GLY A 162 8.77 41.27 21.07
N GLY A 163 8.30 41.32 22.32
CA GLY A 163 8.32 42.54 23.13
C GLY A 163 8.29 42.23 24.63
N GLY A 164 9.46 41.95 25.23
CA GLY A 164 9.65 42.02 26.69
C GLY A 164 9.24 43.40 27.22
N HIS A 165 8.94 43.64 28.50
CA HIS A 165 9.57 43.23 29.74
C HIS A 165 8.55 43.51 30.88
N GLY A 166 8.47 42.79 31.99
CA GLY A 166 9.38 42.95 33.12
C GLY A 166 8.92 44.03 34.12
N HIS A 167 8.48 43.56 35.30
CA HIS A 167 8.46 44.20 36.63
C HIS A 167 7.28 45.07 37.14
N ALA A 168 6.53 44.43 38.06
CA ALA A 168 6.28 44.81 39.45
C ALA A 168 5.85 46.25 39.86
N SER A 169 4.69 46.27 40.52
CA SER A 169 4.24 47.07 41.69
C SER A 169 3.91 48.58 41.56
N ASP A 170 2.59 48.81 41.69
CA ASP A 170 1.88 49.76 42.58
C ASP A 170 1.65 51.25 42.22
N LYS A 171 0.36 51.63 42.42
CA LYS A 171 -0.28 52.95 42.66
C LYS A 171 -0.53 53.98 41.53
N LYS A 172 -1.84 54.10 41.23
CA LYS A 172 -2.79 55.25 41.33
C LYS A 172 -2.55 56.60 40.58
N MET A 173 -3.69 57.13 40.07
CA MET A 173 -4.03 58.51 39.63
C MET A 173 -3.39 58.97 38.31
N GLU A 174 -3.94 59.91 37.53
CA GLU A 174 -5.28 60.41 37.19
C GLU A 174 -5.02 61.42 36.04
N THR A 175 -5.94 61.51 35.09
CA THR A 175 -6.27 62.72 34.29
C THR A 175 -5.24 63.37 33.33
N SER A 176 -5.79 63.72 32.16
CA SER A 176 -5.68 65.04 31.51
C SER A 176 -4.72 65.22 30.33
N SER A 177 -5.36 65.35 29.16
CA SER A 177 -5.23 66.45 28.20
C SER A 177 -4.03 66.55 27.24
N THR A 178 -4.42 66.50 25.96
CA THR A 178 -4.06 67.40 24.83
C THR A 178 -2.70 67.32 24.13
N LYS A 179 -2.84 67.09 22.82
CA LYS A 179 -2.35 67.90 21.68
C LYS A 179 -0.98 67.62 21.04
N ASP A 180 -1.11 67.39 19.73
CA ASP A 180 -0.38 67.99 18.59
C ASP A 180 0.97 67.40 18.11
N ASN A 181 0.98 67.25 16.77
CA ASN A 181 2.08 67.34 15.80
C ASN A 181 2.75 66.08 15.22
N ALA A 182 2.23 65.73 14.02
CA ALA A 182 2.91 65.81 12.71
C ALA A 182 3.85 64.67 12.20
N PRO A 183 3.93 64.47 10.87
CA PRO A 183 4.38 63.23 10.21
C PRO A 183 5.65 63.39 9.34
N HIS A 184 6.25 62.26 8.95
CA HIS A 184 7.22 62.08 7.84
C HIS A 184 7.06 60.60 7.39
N ASP A 185 6.70 60.21 6.16
CA ASP A 185 7.06 60.53 4.76
C ASP A 185 8.28 59.76 4.21
N ASP A 186 8.12 59.35 2.95
CA ASP A 186 9.06 58.82 1.94
C ASP A 186 9.54 57.35 2.04
N SER A 187 9.76 56.59 0.96
CA SER A 187 9.37 56.64 -0.47
C SER A 187 10.00 55.40 -1.17
N ASP A 188 9.52 55.11 -2.39
CA ASP A 188 10.18 54.39 -3.52
C ASP A 188 10.37 52.86 -3.44
N GLY A 189 10.03 52.03 -4.44
CA GLY A 189 9.75 52.25 -5.86
C GLY A 189 10.73 51.42 -6.73
N HIS A 190 10.23 50.56 -7.63
CA HIS A 190 10.71 50.34 -9.02
C HIS A 190 10.22 49.01 -9.63
N SER A 191 9.75 49.13 -10.87
CA SER A 191 9.18 48.14 -11.80
C SER A 191 10.14 47.93 -12.99
N HIS A 192 9.86 46.95 -13.90
CA HIS A 192 9.97 47.09 -15.37
C HIS A 192 9.46 45.84 -16.14
N ASP A 193 8.75 46.11 -17.24
CA ASP A 193 8.18 45.25 -18.31
C ASP A 193 9.20 44.80 -19.39
N ASN A 194 8.88 43.79 -20.23
CA ASN A 194 8.38 43.96 -21.63
C ASN A 194 8.36 42.66 -22.51
N MET A 195 7.47 42.67 -23.53
CA MET A 195 7.06 41.63 -24.50
C MET A 195 7.91 41.47 -25.79
N SER A 196 7.73 40.37 -26.57
CA SER A 196 7.40 40.40 -28.03
C SER A 196 7.11 39.01 -28.67
N LEU A 197 6.19 39.00 -29.66
CA LEU A 197 5.69 37.90 -30.53
C LEU A 197 6.52 37.69 -31.83
N ASP A 198 6.40 36.53 -32.51
CA ASP A 198 5.99 36.43 -33.94
C ASP A 198 5.68 34.98 -34.42
N LYS A 199 4.78 34.87 -35.42
CA LYS A 199 4.28 33.67 -36.14
C LYS A 199 4.98 33.50 -37.50
N ASN A 200 4.98 32.27 -38.07
CA ASN A 200 4.95 32.11 -39.53
C ASN A 200 4.39 30.75 -39.98
N GLU A 201 3.63 30.77 -41.08
CA GLU A 201 2.87 29.67 -41.72
C GLU A 201 3.05 29.79 -43.26
N MET A 202 3.18 28.68 -44.01
CA MET A 202 2.96 28.52 -45.48
C MET A 202 3.27 27.05 -45.90
N THR A 203 2.31 26.16 -46.19
CA THR A 203 1.60 25.80 -47.46
C THR A 203 2.39 25.07 -48.56
N SER A 204 1.94 23.88 -49.00
CA SER A 204 1.38 23.57 -50.36
C SER A 204 1.54 22.12 -50.87
N GLU A 205 0.40 21.48 -51.23
CA GLU A 205 0.06 20.53 -52.34
C GLU A 205 0.92 19.28 -52.67
N GLY A 206 0.40 18.10 -53.09
CA GLY A 206 -0.97 17.63 -53.39
C GLY A 206 -1.03 16.21 -54.03
N LYS A 207 -2.27 15.67 -54.11
CA LYS A 207 -2.89 14.66 -55.02
C LYS A 207 -2.41 13.20 -55.15
N GLY A 208 -3.40 12.29 -55.06
CA GLY A 208 -3.46 11.01 -55.81
C GLY A 208 -4.47 9.98 -55.24
N HIS A 209 -5.66 9.87 -55.84
CA HIS A 209 -6.67 8.81 -55.64
C HIS A 209 -6.22 7.46 -56.22
N ASP A 210 -6.67 6.34 -55.64
CA ASP A 210 -7.34 5.28 -56.43
C ASP A 210 -8.20 4.36 -55.54
N ASP A 211 -9.36 3.99 -56.07
CA ASP A 211 -10.43 3.20 -55.46
C ASP A 211 -10.32 1.72 -55.87
N GLY A 212 -10.76 0.79 -55.01
CA GLY A 212 -10.81 -0.63 -55.36
C GLY A 212 -11.61 -1.47 -54.36
N HIS A 213 -12.92 -1.56 -54.59
CA HIS A 213 -13.82 -2.57 -54.02
C HIS A 213 -13.49 -3.97 -54.56
N ASP A 214 -13.61 -5.00 -53.72
CA ASP A 214 -14.24 -6.26 -54.15
C ASP A 214 -14.87 -7.00 -52.96
N ASP A 215 -16.14 -7.36 -53.14
CA ASP A 215 -17.01 -8.07 -52.21
C ASP A 215 -17.00 -9.55 -52.58
N GLY A 216 -16.86 -10.43 -51.58
CA GLY A 216 -16.93 -11.88 -51.77
C GLY A 216 -17.66 -12.58 -50.63
N HIS A 217 -18.97 -12.73 -50.78
CA HIS A 217 -19.79 -13.69 -50.03
C HIS A 217 -19.45 -15.13 -50.44
N ASP A 218 -19.44 -16.08 -49.50
CA ASP A 218 -20.02 -17.40 -49.75
C ASP A 218 -20.53 -18.04 -48.45
N ASP A 219 -21.76 -18.55 -48.54
CA ASP A 219 -22.52 -19.27 -47.52
C ASP A 219 -22.20 -20.77 -47.59
N GLY A 220 -22.28 -21.50 -46.47
CA GLY A 220 -21.92 -22.93 -46.50
C GLY A 220 -22.26 -23.72 -45.23
N ASP A 221 -23.54 -24.08 -45.15
CA ASP A 221 -24.30 -24.84 -44.17
C ASP A 221 -23.69 -26.18 -43.62
N SER A 222 -24.02 -26.46 -42.35
CA SER A 222 -24.67 -27.71 -41.88
C SER A 222 -23.92 -28.90 -41.21
N HIS A 223 -24.60 -29.39 -40.16
CA HIS A 223 -24.77 -30.75 -39.61
C HIS A 223 -23.80 -31.39 -38.59
N GLU A 224 -24.35 -31.52 -37.36
CA GLU A 224 -24.46 -32.70 -36.48
C GLU A 224 -23.45 -33.85 -36.65
N HIS A 225 -22.74 -34.17 -35.55
CA HIS A 225 -22.86 -35.44 -34.80
C HIS A 225 -22.14 -35.35 -33.45
#